data_AF-A0A0K2RST6-F1
#
_entry.id   AF-A0A0K2RST6-F1
#
_cell.length_a   1.000
_cell.length_b   1.000
_cell.length_c   1.000
_cell.angle_alpha   90.00
_cell.angle_beta   90.00
_cell.angle_gamma   90.00
#
_symmetry.space_group_name_H-M   'P 1'
#
loop_
_entity.id
_entity.type
_entity.pdbx_description
1 polymer ?
#
loop_
_entity_poly.entity_id
_entity_poly.type
_entity_poly.pdbx_seq_one_letter_code
_entity_poly.pdbx_strand_id
1 'polypeptide(L)'
;MTAKIAGVPNGVVRFITDEGQTQQVTLPASGQGTSTWVTTPQLAAYVRVEVRHPKIDGTSGSGTEMGTVIPLGPMAALTNPIFLGAS
;
A
#
# COMPACT_ATOMS: atom_id res chain seq x y z
N MET A 1 -5.69 -9.62 6.98
CA MET A 1 -4.22 -9.46 6.83
C MET A 1 -3.76 -8.29 7.66
N THR A 2 -2.62 -8.42 8.36
CA THR A 2 -1.98 -7.30 9.07
C THR A 2 -0.58 -7.10 8.52
N ALA A 3 -0.25 -5.86 8.18
CA ALA A 3 1.08 -5.45 7.75
C ALA A 3 1.69 -4.56 8.81
N LYS A 4 2.92 -4.89 9.24
CA LYS A 4 3.77 -4.04 10.07
C LYS A 4 4.83 -3.41 9.19
N ILE A 5 4.91 -2.09 9.19
CA ILE A 5 5.77 -1.31 8.29
C ILE A 5 6.71 -0.46 9.13
N ALA A 6 7.96 -0.33 8.68
CA ALA A 6 8.97 0.51 9.30
C ALA A 6 9.95 1.04 8.23
N GLY A 7 10.65 2.13 8.55
CA GLY A 7 11.76 2.64 7.75
C GLY A 7 11.38 3.52 6.56
N VAL A 8 10.11 3.94 6.44
CA VAL A 8 9.66 4.82 5.35
C VAL A 8 8.94 6.05 5.91
N PRO A 9 9.69 7.07 6.38
CA PRO A 9 9.12 8.33 6.86
C PRO A 9 8.11 8.94 5.89
N ASN A 10 6.92 9.28 6.38
CA ASN A 10 5.82 9.83 5.57
C ASN A 10 5.42 8.95 4.37
N GLY A 11 5.77 7.65 4.41
CA GLY A 11 5.50 6.72 3.33
C GLY A 11 4.02 6.45 3.12
N VAL A 12 3.69 5.96 1.94
CA VAL A 12 2.35 5.52 1.58
C VAL A 12 2.30 4.01 1.50
N VAL A 13 1.46 3.41 2.35
CA VAL A 13 1.17 1.98 2.35
C VAL A 13 -0.10 1.73 1.58
N ARG A 14 -0.09 0.73 0.70
CA ARG A 14 -1.20 0.40 -0.20
C ARG A 14 -1.49 -1.08 -0.10
N PHE A 15 -2.78 -1.43 -0.01
CA PHE A 15 -3.26 -2.79 -0.18
C PHE A 15 -3.86 -2.93 -1.56
N ILE A 16 -3.43 -3.97 -2.29
CA ILE A 16 -3.79 -4.23 -3.67
C ILE A 16 -4.36 -5.64 -3.77
N THR A 17 -5.46 -5.78 -4.48
CA THR A 17 -6.10 -7.04 -4.85
C THR A 17 -6.09 -7.23 -6.36
N ASP A 18 -6.70 -8.30 -6.83
CA ASP A 18 -7.03 -8.54 -8.23
C ASP A 18 -7.93 -7.46 -8.87
N GLU A 19 -8.64 -6.67 -8.06
CA GLU A 19 -9.43 -5.52 -8.51
C GLU A 19 -8.65 -4.19 -8.49
N GLY A 20 -7.41 -4.20 -8.00
CA GLY A 20 -6.57 -3.01 -7.87
C GLY A 20 -6.41 -2.53 -6.42
N GLN A 21 -6.19 -1.23 -6.22
CA GLN A 21 -5.96 -0.68 -4.88
C GLN A 21 -7.27 -0.60 -4.08
N THR A 22 -7.30 -1.18 -2.88
CA THR A 22 -8.48 -1.16 -1.99
C THR A 22 -8.32 -0.23 -0.79
N GLN A 23 -7.09 -0.08 -0.29
CA GLN A 23 -6.80 0.74 0.88
C GLN A 23 -5.47 1.48 0.70
N GLN A 24 -5.42 2.71 1.19
CA GLN A 24 -4.20 3.50 1.29
C GLN A 24 -4.10 4.11 2.69
N VAL A 25 -2.90 4.08 3.27
CA VAL A 25 -2.59 4.69 4.57
C VAL A 25 -1.29 5.46 4.45
N THR A 26 -1.26 6.67 5.02
CA THR A 26 -0.03 7.45 5.15
C THR A 26 0.62 7.11 6.49
N LEU A 27 1.92 6.79 6.48
CA LEU A 27 2.70 6.62 7.69
C LEU A 27 3.04 7.98 8.30
N PRO A 28 3.13 8.08 9.64
CA PRO A 28 3.66 9.28 10.27
C PRO A 28 5.13 9.52 9.90
N ALA A 29 5.66 10.68 10.29
CA ALA A 29 7.07 11.05 10.07
C ALA A 29 8.07 10.06 10.69
N SER A 30 7.68 9.28 11.71
CA SER A 30 8.51 8.20 12.26
C SER A 30 8.72 7.04 11.28
N GLY A 31 7.94 6.98 10.20
CA GLY A 31 8.02 5.95 9.17
C GLY A 31 7.60 4.56 9.61
N GLN A 32 6.85 4.47 10.72
CA GLN A 32 6.42 3.23 11.33
C GLN A 32 4.91 3.21 11.49
N GLY A 33 4.31 2.03 11.28
CA GLY A 33 2.87 1.85 11.43
C GLY A 33 2.46 0.40 11.29
N THR A 34 1.24 0.11 11.75
CA THR A 34 0.57 -1.17 11.50
C THR A 34 -0.75 -0.86 10.81
N SER A 35 -1.04 -1.58 9.73
CA SER A 35 -2.30 -1.47 9.02
C SER A 35 -2.92 -2.85 8.87
N THR A 36 -4.19 -2.95 9.24
CA THR A 36 -4.96 -4.18 9.12
C THR A 36 -6.04 -3.97 8.10
N TRP A 37 -6.19 -4.93 7.20
CA TRP A 37 -7.29 -5.02 6.25
C TRP A 37 -7.95 -6.38 6.36
N VAL A 38 -9.28 -6.40 6.40
CA VAL A 38 -10.09 -7.61 6.53
C VAL A 38 -10.81 -7.84 5.21
N THR A 39 -10.66 -9.05 4.67
CA THR A 39 -11.29 -9.49 3.42
C THR A 39 -11.58 -10.98 3.48
N THR A 40 -12.28 -11.50 2.48
CA THR A 40 -12.55 -12.94 2.28
C THR A 40 -12.08 -13.40 0.90
N PRO A 41 -11.87 -14.70 0.67
CA PRO A 41 -11.51 -15.22 -0.65
C PRO A 41 -12.57 -14.94 -1.73
N GLN A 42 -13.83 -14.69 -1.36
CA GLN A 42 -14.90 -14.31 -2.29
C GLN A 42 -14.78 -12.86 -2.77
N LEU A 43 -14.07 -12.00 -2.04
CA LEU A 43 -13.91 -10.57 -2.33
C LEU A 43 -12.54 -10.21 -2.90
N ALA A 44 -11.54 -11.09 -2.75
CA ALA A 44 -10.21 -10.90 -3.31
C ALA A 44 -9.52 -12.25 -3.51
N ALA A 45 -8.96 -12.46 -4.70
CA ALA A 45 -8.16 -13.66 -4.99
C ALA A 45 -6.78 -13.60 -4.33
N TYR A 46 -6.22 -12.40 -4.19
CA TYR A 46 -4.94 -12.18 -3.52
C TYR A 46 -4.86 -10.81 -2.84
N VAL A 47 -3.87 -10.67 -1.96
CA VAL A 47 -3.48 -9.37 -1.39
C VAL A 47 -1.99 -9.14 -1.58
N ARG A 48 -1.63 -7.95 -2.06
CA ARG A 48 -0.26 -7.43 -2.07
C ARG A 48 -0.21 -6.14 -1.26
N VAL A 49 0.82 -5.99 -0.44
CA VAL A 49 1.12 -4.71 0.21
C VAL A 49 2.28 -4.04 -0.50
N GLU A 50 2.10 -2.79 -0.88
CA GLU A 50 3.16 -1.93 -1.40
C GLU A 50 3.43 -0.77 -0.45
N VAL A 51 4.69 -0.40 -0.33
CA VAL A 51 5.13 0.79 0.39
C VAL A 51 5.88 1.69 -0.58
N ARG A 52 5.44 2.95 -0.66
CA ARG A 52 6.04 4.00 -1.49
C ARG A 52 6.58 5.11 -0.60
N HIS A 53 7.65 5.76 -1.06
CA HIS A 53 8.02 7.06 -0.51
C HIS A 53 6.95 8.10 -0.84
N PRO A 54 6.86 9.20 -0.07
CA PRO A 54 6.04 10.35 -0.45
C PRO A 54 6.50 10.92 -1.81
N LYS A 55 5.66 11.77 -2.40
CA LYS A 55 6.03 12.61 -3.54
C LYS A 55 7.26 13.47 -3.19
N ILE A 56 7.94 13.97 -4.21
CA ILE A 56 9.16 14.77 -4.03
C ILE A 56 8.92 16.07 -3.25
N ASP A 57 7.70 16.59 -3.27
CA ASP A 57 7.24 17.74 -2.50
C ASP A 57 6.90 17.40 -1.03
N GLY A 58 7.10 16.15 -0.61
CA GLY A 58 6.84 15.65 0.73
C GLY A 58 5.39 15.26 1.01
N THR A 59 4.47 15.47 0.06
CA THR A 59 3.08 15.03 0.21
C THR A 59 2.96 13.52 -0.01
N SER A 60 1.97 12.87 0.62
CA SER A 60 1.78 11.41 0.49
C SER A 60 1.58 10.97 -0.97
N GLY A 61 0.81 11.73 -1.75
CA GLY A 61 0.31 11.27 -3.04
C GLY A 61 -0.84 10.26 -2.92
N SER A 62 -1.38 9.82 -4.06
CA SER A 62 -2.53 8.91 -4.12
C SER A 62 -2.35 7.90 -5.24
N GLY A 63 -2.40 6.61 -4.93
CA GLY A 63 -2.20 5.57 -5.93
C GLY A 63 -3.33 5.36 -6.94
N THR A 64 -4.42 6.12 -6.83
CA THR A 64 -5.55 6.12 -7.77
C THR A 64 -5.73 7.46 -8.48
N GLU A 65 -4.86 8.44 -8.23
CA GLU A 65 -4.90 9.73 -8.89
C GLU A 65 -4.49 9.60 -10.36
N MET A 66 -5.31 10.17 -11.26
CA MET A 66 -5.05 10.21 -12.69
C MET A 66 -4.56 11.61 -13.09
N GLY A 67 -3.52 11.68 -13.92
CA GLY A 67 -2.97 12.94 -14.38
C GLY A 67 -1.62 12.78 -15.08
N THR A 68 -0.98 13.91 -15.39
CA THR A 68 0.35 13.94 -16.04
C THR A 68 1.51 13.90 -15.05
N VAL A 69 1.22 14.11 -13.75
CA VAL A 69 2.21 14.08 -12.67
C VAL A 69 2.25 12.68 -12.07
N ILE A 70 3.45 12.17 -11.80
CA ILE A 70 3.63 10.88 -11.14
C ILE A 70 2.98 10.95 -9.75
N PRO A 71 1.98 10.11 -9.44
CA PRO A 71 1.10 10.32 -8.29
C PRO A 71 1.66 9.75 -6.98
N LEU A 72 2.78 9.03 -7.03
CA LEU A 72 3.44 8.41 -5.88
C LEU A 72 4.96 8.53 -6.00
N GLY A 73 5.67 8.54 -4.88
CA GLY A 73 7.11 8.46 -4.86
C GLY A 73 7.68 7.09 -5.28
N PRO A 74 9.01 6.96 -5.31
CA PRO A 74 9.67 5.70 -5.62
C PRO A 74 9.22 4.59 -4.68
N MET A 75 9.26 3.37 -5.18
CA MET A 75 8.88 2.19 -4.40
C MET A 75 9.96 1.88 -3.36
N ALA A 76 9.54 1.67 -2.11
CA ALA A 76 10.41 1.28 -1.02
C ALA A 76 10.41 -0.25 -0.83
N ALA A 77 9.22 -0.86 -0.88
CA ALA A 77 9.05 -2.31 -0.73
C ALA A 77 7.72 -2.79 -1.32
N LEU A 78 7.64 -4.08 -1.63
CA LEU A 78 6.40 -4.79 -1.92
C LEU A 78 6.46 -6.22 -1.37
N THR A 79 5.30 -6.80 -1.06
CA THR A 79 5.19 -8.24 -0.82
C THR A 79 4.92 -8.97 -2.13
N ASN A 80 5.31 -10.24 -2.23
CA ASN A 80 4.69 -11.11 -3.23
C ASN A 80 3.16 -11.19 -2.95
N PRO A 81 2.32 -11.47 -3.96
CA PRO A 81 0.90 -11.73 -3.74
C PRO A 81 0.70 -12.86 -2.74
N ILE A 82 -0.15 -12.62 -1.75
CA ILE A 82 -0.62 -13.64 -0.82
C ILE A 82 -1.99 -14.07 -1.32
N PHE A 83 -2.05 -15.25 -1.94
CA PHE A 83 -3.30 -15.80 -2.46
C PHE A 83 -4.22 -16.25 -1.33
N LEU A 84 -5.52 -16.00 -1.50
CA LEU A 84 -6.55 -16.34 -0.53
C LEU A 84 -7.37 -17.52 -1.05
N GLY A 85 -7.81 -18.41 -0.17
CA GLY A 85 -8.71 -19.52 -0.52
C GLY A 85 -8.08 -20.66 -1.34
N ALA A 86 -6.78 -20.57 -1.67
CA ALA A 86 -6.01 -21.70 -2.15
C ALA A 86 -5.64 -22.58 -0.94
N SER A 87 -6.19 -23.78 -0.89
CA SER A 87 -5.88 -24.83 0.10
C SER A 87 -5.52 -26.12 -0.60
#